data_AF-A0A9P8S258-F1
#
_entry.id   AF-A0A9P8S258-F1
#
_cell.length_a   1.000
_cell.length_b   1.000
_cell.length_c   1.000
_cell.angle_alpha   90.00
_cell.angle_beta   90.00
_cell.angle_gamma   90.00
#
_symmetry.space_group_name_H-M   'P 1'
#
loop_
_entity.id
_entity.type
_entity.pdbx_description
1 polymer ?
#
loop_
_entity_poly.entity_id
_entity_poly.type
_entity_poly.pdbx_seq_one_letter_code
_entity_poly.pdbx_strand_id
1 'polypeptide(L)'
;MAPLPKSTTRRHTVFLLCLFSSLLVSFALFTYFMLMPFSQFTTHHRASDKAHHSHEDLADAVATSTRRVDFALGDAHQSLDDDRRWREDLLPPNGGYLALARAPNDTTAARLGVAMFHQLRCLAAIRSEMQRLQARARGGAQPDAEHQDRDRALACFDYLRQSLLCHADATIEADGGTGVAEGMGERQCRDWRILYEASTRSDDEPVLPDDLR
;
A
#
# COMPACT_ATOMS: atom_id res chain seq x y z
N MET A 1 -49.06 -33.28 48.43
CA MET A 1 -47.66 -33.74 48.22
C MET A 1 -46.99 -33.79 49.59
N ALA A 2 -46.56 -34.96 50.05
CA ALA A 2 -45.89 -35.09 51.35
C ALA A 2 -44.50 -34.41 51.30
N PRO A 3 -44.06 -33.72 52.37
CA PRO A 3 -42.75 -33.08 52.41
C PRO A 3 -41.64 -34.13 52.32
N LEU A 4 -40.64 -33.88 51.46
CA LEU A 4 -39.49 -34.75 51.28
C LEU A 4 -38.70 -34.94 52.60
N PRO A 5 -38.16 -36.13 52.87
CA PRO A 5 -37.37 -36.39 54.07
C PRO A 5 -36.17 -35.43 54.17
N LYS A 6 -35.87 -34.94 55.38
CA LYS A 6 -34.80 -33.95 55.62
C LYS A 6 -33.43 -34.37 55.04
N SER A 7 -33.17 -35.68 54.95
CA SER A 7 -31.93 -36.24 54.38
C SER A 7 -31.84 -36.10 52.86
N THR A 8 -32.95 -36.26 52.13
CA THR A 8 -32.99 -36.04 50.67
C THR A 8 -32.91 -34.57 50.35
N THR A 9 -33.59 -33.70 51.09
CA THR A 9 -33.47 -32.24 50.93
C THR A 9 -32.04 -31.78 51.07
N ARG A 10 -31.31 -32.22 52.12
CA ARG A 10 -29.88 -31.88 52.30
C ARG A 10 -29.00 -32.37 51.15
N ARG A 11 -29.24 -33.58 50.63
CA ARG A 11 -28.50 -34.14 49.47
C ARG A 11 -28.76 -33.33 48.20
N HIS A 12 -30.01 -32.94 47.95
CA HIS A 12 -30.36 -32.08 46.82
C HIS A 12 -29.74 -30.68 46.95
N THR A 13 -29.75 -30.08 48.15
CA THR A 13 -29.09 -28.79 48.38
C THR A 13 -27.59 -28.86 48.12
N VAL A 14 -26.90 -29.90 48.60
CA VAL A 14 -25.47 -30.09 48.34
C VAL A 14 -25.20 -30.30 46.85
N PHE A 15 -26.01 -31.14 46.18
CA PHE A 15 -25.87 -31.37 44.74
C PHE A 15 -26.06 -30.08 43.92
N LEU A 16 -27.10 -29.30 44.23
CA LEU A 16 -27.36 -28.02 43.57
C LEU A 16 -26.25 -27.00 43.82
N LEU A 17 -25.68 -26.95 45.04
CA LEU A 17 -24.54 -26.10 45.35
C LEU A 17 -23.28 -26.51 44.56
N CYS A 18 -23.00 -27.81 44.45
CA CYS A 18 -21.87 -28.30 43.65
C CYS A 18 -22.05 -27.98 42.16
N LEU A 19 -23.27 -28.16 41.62
CA LEU A 19 -23.59 -27.84 40.22
C LEU A 19 -23.48 -26.34 39.94
N PHE A 20 -23.98 -25.51 40.86
CA PHE A 20 -23.85 -24.05 40.73
C PHE A 20 -22.38 -23.60 40.79
N SER A 21 -21.60 -24.17 41.70
CA SER A 21 -20.17 -23.89 41.81
C SER A 21 -19.40 -24.29 40.55
N SER A 22 -19.72 -25.43 39.93
CA SER A 22 -19.03 -25.89 38.71
C SER A 22 -19.39 -25.03 37.49
N LEU A 23 -20.64 -24.57 37.40
CA LEU A 23 -21.10 -23.66 36.35
C LEU A 23 -20.43 -22.28 36.48
N LEU A 24 -20.31 -21.74 37.70
CA LEU A 24 -19.61 -20.48 37.94
C LEU A 24 -18.12 -20.54 37.54
N VAL A 25 -17.43 -21.61 37.92
CA VAL A 25 -16.01 -21.79 37.55
C VAL A 25 -15.85 -21.92 36.04
N SER A 26 -16.71 -22.71 35.39
CA SER A 26 -16.69 -22.86 33.93
C SER A 26 -16.95 -21.53 33.20
N PHE A 27 -17.91 -20.74 33.69
CA PHE A 27 -18.20 -19.42 33.14
C PHE A 27 -17.02 -18.45 33.33
N ALA A 28 -16.40 -18.44 34.50
CA ALA A 28 -15.22 -17.60 34.78
C ALA A 28 -14.01 -17.97 33.92
N LEU A 29 -13.78 -19.26 33.67
CA LEU A 29 -12.72 -19.71 32.77
C LEU A 29 -13.04 -19.33 31.32
N PHE A 30 -14.28 -19.51 30.88
CA PHE A 30 -14.71 -19.13 29.53
C PHE A 30 -14.56 -17.63 29.29
N THR A 31 -14.98 -16.78 30.23
CA THR A 31 -14.78 -15.33 30.12
C THR A 31 -13.30 -14.95 30.15
N TYR A 32 -12.49 -15.59 31.00
CA TYR A 32 -11.04 -15.38 31.02
C TYR A 32 -10.40 -15.71 29.66
N PHE A 33 -10.67 -16.88 29.08
CA PHE A 33 -10.09 -17.28 27.80
C PHE A 33 -10.63 -16.49 26.60
N MET A 34 -11.89 -16.07 26.62
CA MET A 34 -12.49 -15.27 25.54
C MET A 34 -12.09 -13.79 25.60
N LEU A 35 -11.78 -13.24 26.79
CA LEU A 35 -11.41 -11.84 26.97
C LEU A 35 -9.89 -11.60 27.03
N MET A 36 -9.07 -12.64 27.24
CA MET A 36 -7.60 -12.55 27.19
C MET A 36 -6.97 -12.21 25.81
N PRO A 37 -7.58 -12.41 24.62
CA PRO A 37 -6.92 -12.00 23.38
C PRO A 37 -6.89 -10.48 23.16
N PHE A 38 -7.56 -9.68 24.01
CA PHE A 38 -7.62 -8.22 23.86
C PHE A 38 -6.84 -7.42 24.90
N SER A 39 -6.35 -8.03 25.99
CA SER A 39 -5.64 -7.29 27.05
C SER A 39 -4.12 -7.21 26.87
N GLN A 40 -3.56 -7.84 25.83
CA GLN A 40 -2.11 -7.78 25.53
C GLN A 40 -1.73 -6.72 24.48
N PHE A 41 -2.67 -5.87 24.05
CA PHE A 41 -2.40 -4.76 23.11
C PHE A 41 -2.29 -3.37 23.76
N THR A 42 -2.06 -3.29 25.07
CA THR A 42 -1.65 -2.02 25.71
C THR A 42 -0.29 -2.18 26.36
N THR A 43 0.75 -2.33 25.54
CA THR A 43 2.10 -1.98 25.97
C THR A 43 2.15 -0.47 26.16
N HIS A 44 1.90 0.01 27.39
CA HIS A 44 2.40 1.30 27.82
C HIS A 44 3.92 1.20 27.97
N HIS A 45 4.63 1.30 26.84
CA HIS A 45 6.04 1.62 26.86
C HIS A 45 6.18 3.08 27.29
N ARG A 46 6.57 3.27 28.55
CA ARG A 46 7.13 4.53 29.03
C ARG A 46 8.43 4.74 28.28
N ALA A 47 8.38 5.54 27.22
CA ALA A 47 9.55 5.91 26.43
C ALA A 47 10.57 6.57 27.35
N SER A 48 11.76 5.98 27.40
CA SER A 48 12.96 6.61 27.91
C SER A 48 13.34 7.72 26.92
N ASP A 49 13.25 8.96 27.37
CA ASP A 49 13.77 10.14 26.68
C ASP A 49 15.25 9.92 26.30
N LYS A 50 15.53 9.54 25.05
CA LYS A 50 16.80 9.71 24.29
C LYS A 50 16.73 9.00 22.94
N ALA A 51 15.89 9.51 22.03
CA ALA A 51 15.99 9.25 20.59
C ALA A 51 15.37 10.43 19.84
N HIS A 52 16.01 11.60 19.94
CA HIS A 52 15.71 12.72 19.07
C HIS A 52 16.50 12.55 17.76
N HIS A 53 15.98 11.72 16.86
CA HIS A 53 15.98 11.95 15.42
C HIS A 53 14.74 11.24 14.89
N SER A 54 13.85 12.03 14.30
CA SER A 54 12.48 11.71 13.94
C SER A 54 12.41 10.60 12.89
N HIS A 55 11.88 9.44 13.29
CA HIS A 55 11.19 8.54 12.37
C HIS A 55 9.89 9.24 11.96
N GLU A 56 9.98 10.09 10.95
CA GLU A 56 8.80 10.67 10.31
C GLU A 56 8.21 9.56 9.43
N ASP A 57 7.00 9.11 9.76
CA ASP A 57 6.32 8.06 9.01
C ASP A 57 6.21 8.47 7.54
N LEU A 58 6.78 7.66 6.63
CA LEU A 58 6.77 7.88 5.20
C LEU A 58 5.34 7.93 4.66
N ALA A 59 4.44 7.11 5.20
CA ALA A 59 3.06 7.05 4.75
C ALA A 59 2.33 8.36 5.11
N ASP A 60 2.42 8.81 6.36
CA ASP A 60 1.85 10.08 6.82
C ASP A 60 2.48 11.28 6.10
N ALA A 61 3.81 11.30 5.94
CA ALA A 61 4.51 12.34 5.20
C ALA A 61 3.98 12.48 3.77
N VAL A 62 3.76 11.36 3.08
CA VAL A 62 3.17 11.38 1.73
C VAL A 62 1.69 11.75 1.77
N ALA A 63 0.92 11.26 2.73
CA ALA A 63 -0.52 11.49 2.83
C ALA A 63 -0.86 12.95 3.15
N THR A 64 -0.05 13.60 3.98
CA THR A 64 -0.20 15.00 4.40
C THR A 64 0.49 15.98 3.45
N SER A 65 1.43 15.51 2.63
CA SER A 65 2.09 16.35 1.64
C SER A 65 1.10 16.93 0.62
N THR A 66 1.25 18.22 0.33
CA THR A 66 0.54 18.90 -0.75
C THR A 66 1.50 19.73 -1.57
N ARG A 67 1.38 19.60 -2.89
CA ARG A 67 2.16 20.33 -3.88
C ARG A 67 1.24 20.76 -4.99
N ARG A 68 1.24 22.06 -5.29
CA ARG A 68 0.59 22.58 -6.49
C ARG A 68 1.43 22.25 -7.71
N VAL A 69 0.78 21.67 -8.72
CA VAL A 69 1.39 21.30 -9.99
C VAL A 69 0.51 21.87 -11.09
N ASP A 70 1.10 22.61 -12.02
CA ASP A 70 0.38 23.09 -13.20
C ASP A 70 0.55 22.07 -14.32
N PHE A 71 -0.54 21.42 -14.70
CA PHE A 71 -0.53 20.47 -15.81
C PHE A 71 -0.48 21.25 -17.11
N ALA A 72 0.57 21.03 -17.89
CA ALA A 72 0.76 21.66 -19.18
C ALA A 72 1.24 20.64 -20.20
N LEU A 73 0.88 20.86 -21.46
CA LEU A 73 1.44 20.13 -22.59
C LEU A 73 2.95 20.39 -22.65
N GLY A 74 3.73 19.41 -22.22
CA GLY A 74 5.19 19.44 -22.33
C GLY A 74 5.68 18.56 -23.47
N ASP A 75 6.67 19.03 -24.22
CA ASP A 75 7.25 18.28 -25.35
C ASP A 75 8.02 17.03 -24.90
N ALA A 76 8.53 17.06 -23.66
CA ALA A 76 9.41 16.04 -23.10
C ALA A 76 8.84 14.61 -23.14
N HIS A 77 7.54 14.44 -22.91
CA HIS A 77 6.89 13.12 -22.82
C HIS A 77 5.85 12.90 -23.94
N GLN A 78 5.76 13.79 -24.93
CA GLN A 78 4.85 13.65 -26.07
C GLN A 78 5.48 12.97 -27.29
N SER A 79 6.77 12.59 -27.20
CA SER A 79 7.49 11.91 -28.28
C SER A 79 7.60 10.40 -28.08
N LEU A 80 7.56 9.68 -29.20
CA LEU A 80 7.85 8.25 -29.29
C LEU A 80 9.32 7.95 -29.61
N ASP A 81 10.20 8.95 -29.67
CA ASP A 81 11.60 8.75 -30.10
C ASP A 81 12.60 8.69 -28.93
N ASP A 82 12.25 9.23 -27.75
CA ASP A 82 13.13 9.27 -26.57
C ASP A 82 12.63 8.33 -25.46
N ASP A 83 13.14 7.10 -25.45
CA ASP A 83 12.78 6.06 -24.47
C ASP A 83 13.41 6.28 -23.10
N ARG A 84 14.55 6.97 -23.05
CA ARG A 84 15.30 7.20 -21.82
C ARG A 84 14.46 7.96 -20.81
N ARG A 85 13.73 8.97 -21.28
CA ARG A 85 12.81 9.76 -20.43
C ARG A 85 11.78 8.91 -19.71
N TRP A 86 11.35 7.80 -20.31
CA TRP A 86 10.32 6.93 -19.75
C TRP A 86 10.86 5.83 -18.84
N ARG A 87 12.09 5.36 -19.09
CA ARG A 87 12.66 4.19 -18.39
C ARG A 87 13.69 4.56 -17.34
N GLU A 88 14.47 5.60 -17.58
CA GLU A 88 15.60 6.01 -16.76
C GLU A 88 15.26 7.25 -15.94
N ASP A 89 14.72 8.30 -16.57
CA ASP A 89 14.56 9.60 -15.89
C ASP A 89 13.38 9.64 -14.89
N LEU A 90 12.37 8.78 -15.08
CA LEU A 90 11.18 8.73 -14.22
C LEU A 90 11.34 7.84 -12.98
N LEU A 91 12.40 7.04 -12.91
CA LEU A 91 12.61 6.07 -11.84
C LEU A 91 13.88 6.40 -11.04
N PRO A 92 13.90 6.08 -9.74
CA PRO A 92 15.14 6.02 -8.98
C PRO A 92 16.12 5.02 -9.61
N PRO A 93 17.45 5.16 -9.37
CA PRO A 93 18.46 4.21 -9.87
C PRO A 93 18.18 2.75 -9.51
N ASN A 94 17.56 2.51 -8.36
CA ASN A 94 17.18 1.17 -7.92
C ASN A 94 15.86 0.66 -8.56
N GLY A 95 15.28 1.40 -9.50
CA GLY A 95 14.07 1.02 -10.23
C GLY A 95 12.77 1.24 -9.45
N GLY A 96 12.78 2.05 -8.38
CA GLY A 96 11.57 2.40 -7.64
C GLY A 96 11.15 1.38 -6.59
N TYR A 97 12.13 0.76 -5.95
CA TYR A 97 11.91 -0.16 -4.84
C TYR A 97 12.34 0.47 -3.51
N LEU A 98 11.79 -0.03 -2.42
CA LEU A 98 12.21 0.25 -1.05
C LEU A 98 12.87 -1.01 -0.48
N ALA A 99 14.06 -0.86 0.10
CA ALA A 99 14.59 -1.88 1.01
C ALA A 99 13.93 -1.70 2.39
N LEU A 100 13.30 -2.75 2.90
CA LEU A 100 12.61 -2.80 4.18
C LEU A 100 13.35 -3.75 5.12
N ALA A 101 13.98 -3.20 6.17
CA ALA A 101 14.60 -3.98 7.23
C ALA A 101 13.59 -4.31 8.34
N ARG A 102 13.74 -5.42 9.07
CA ARG A 102 12.88 -5.70 10.24
C ARG A 102 13.31 -4.91 11.48
N ALA A 103 14.59 -4.56 11.56
CA ALA A 103 15.20 -3.86 12.68
C ALA A 103 16.43 -3.08 12.20
N PRO A 104 16.91 -2.08 12.96
CA PRO A 104 18.17 -1.40 12.65
C PRO A 104 19.32 -2.42 12.52
N ASN A 105 20.14 -2.26 11.47
CA ASN A 105 21.27 -3.15 11.13
C ASN A 105 20.88 -4.57 10.66
N ASP A 106 19.62 -4.81 10.29
CA ASP A 106 19.22 -6.06 9.64
C ASP A 106 19.80 -6.15 8.22
N THR A 107 20.65 -7.15 7.98
CA THR A 107 21.27 -7.39 6.67
C THR A 107 20.35 -8.11 5.68
N THR A 108 19.12 -8.46 6.09
CA THR A 108 18.13 -9.19 5.28
C THR A 108 16.93 -8.32 4.92
N ALA A 109 17.19 -7.12 4.40
CA ALA A 109 16.14 -6.22 3.96
C ALA A 109 15.33 -6.82 2.80
N ALA A 110 14.00 -6.79 2.94
CA ALA A 110 13.06 -7.17 1.88
C ALA A 110 12.96 -6.06 0.84
N ARG A 111 12.79 -6.42 -0.44
CA ARG A 111 12.62 -5.44 -1.52
C ARG A 111 11.15 -5.27 -1.86
N LEU A 112 10.59 -4.09 -1.63
CA LEU A 112 9.18 -3.76 -1.88
C LEU A 112 9.04 -2.78 -3.04
N GLY A 113 8.08 -3.00 -3.94
CA GLY A 113 7.83 -2.07 -5.03
C GLY A 113 6.94 -0.92 -4.58
N VAL A 114 7.32 0.33 -4.91
CA VAL A 114 6.43 1.48 -4.70
C VAL A 114 5.41 1.52 -5.84
N ALA A 115 4.12 1.62 -5.49
CA ALA A 115 3.02 1.57 -6.46
C ALA A 115 3.13 2.67 -7.54
N MET A 116 3.50 3.89 -7.16
CA MET A 116 3.73 5.00 -8.10
C MET A 116 4.75 4.65 -9.20
N PHE A 117 5.88 4.04 -8.84
CA PHE A 117 6.90 3.63 -9.81
C PHE A 117 6.43 2.45 -10.68
N HIS A 118 5.57 1.56 -10.16
CA HIS A 118 4.94 0.52 -10.97
C HIS A 118 3.98 1.12 -12.02
N GLN A 119 3.18 2.13 -11.65
CA GLN A 119 2.32 2.87 -12.59
C GLN A 119 3.17 3.50 -13.72
N LEU A 120 4.26 4.19 -13.38
CA LEU A 120 5.18 4.80 -14.36
C LEU A 120 5.82 3.75 -15.30
N ARG A 121 6.28 2.62 -14.75
CA ARG A 121 6.80 1.50 -15.55
C ARG A 121 5.73 0.93 -16.48
N CYS A 122 4.48 0.88 -16.05
CA CYS A 122 3.38 0.42 -16.89
C CYS A 122 3.07 1.38 -18.05
N LEU A 123 3.17 2.69 -17.83
CA LEU A 123 3.09 3.67 -18.91
C LEU A 123 4.21 3.46 -19.95
N ALA A 124 5.46 3.24 -19.49
CA ALA A 124 6.58 2.94 -20.38
C ALA A 124 6.37 1.64 -21.18
N ALA A 125 5.78 0.61 -20.56
CA ALA A 125 5.46 -0.65 -21.25
C ALA A 125 4.40 -0.48 -22.34
N ILE A 126 3.32 0.26 -22.05
CA ILE A 126 2.27 0.58 -23.05
C ILE A 126 2.88 1.37 -24.22
N ARG A 127 3.71 2.38 -23.91
CA ARG A 127 4.39 3.17 -24.93
C ARG A 127 5.31 2.32 -25.81
N SER A 128 6.06 1.39 -25.21
CA SER A 128 6.92 0.44 -25.94
C SER A 128 6.13 -0.40 -26.94
N GLU A 129 4.94 -0.88 -26.55
CA GLU A 129 4.07 -1.62 -27.46
C GLU A 129 3.54 -0.73 -28.60
N MET A 130 3.22 0.54 -28.33
CA MET A 130 2.82 1.48 -29.38
C MET A 130 3.93 1.69 -30.43
N GLN A 131 5.18 1.88 -29.99
CA GLN A 131 6.33 2.00 -30.90
C GLN A 131 6.51 0.75 -31.76
N ARG A 132 6.38 -0.43 -31.13
CA ARG A 132 6.47 -1.72 -31.82
C ARG A 132 5.40 -1.86 -32.90
N LEU A 133 4.15 -1.51 -32.59
CA LEU A 133 3.05 -1.52 -33.56
C LEU A 133 3.28 -0.55 -34.72
N GLN A 134 3.83 0.65 -34.46
CA GLN A 134 4.20 1.61 -35.50
C GLN A 134 5.34 1.10 -36.39
N ALA A 135 6.39 0.51 -35.81
CA ALA A 135 7.48 -0.09 -36.57
C ALA A 135 6.97 -1.22 -37.48
N ARG A 136 6.05 -2.05 -36.99
CA ARG A 136 5.38 -3.09 -37.78
C ARG A 136 4.58 -2.51 -38.93
N ALA A 137 3.79 -1.46 -38.69
CA ALA A 137 3.03 -0.78 -39.74
C ALA A 137 3.92 -0.19 -40.84
N ARG A 138 5.17 0.15 -40.52
CA ARG A 138 6.19 0.64 -41.46
C ARG A 138 7.01 -0.47 -42.13
N GLY A 139 6.72 -1.75 -41.86
CA GLY A 139 7.41 -2.88 -42.47
C GLY A 139 8.72 -3.31 -41.78
N GLY A 140 8.95 -2.92 -40.52
CA GLY A 140 10.11 -3.37 -39.74
C GLY A 140 10.08 -4.87 -39.38
N ALA A 141 11.26 -5.50 -39.30
CA ALA A 141 11.44 -6.92 -38.96
C ALA A 141 11.19 -7.22 -37.46
N GLN A 142 10.68 -8.42 -37.17
CA GLN A 142 10.20 -8.85 -35.84
C GLN A 142 11.29 -9.50 -34.97
N PRO A 143 11.35 -9.18 -33.65
CA PRO A 143 11.83 -10.09 -32.62
C PRO A 143 10.70 -11.02 -32.11
N ASP A 144 11.06 -12.23 -31.65
CA ASP A 144 10.14 -13.26 -31.10
C ASP A 144 9.35 -12.83 -29.84
N ALA A 145 9.69 -11.69 -29.22
CA ALA A 145 9.08 -11.17 -27.99
C ALA A 145 7.64 -10.62 -28.16
N GLU A 146 7.02 -10.81 -29.33
CA GLU A 146 5.79 -10.12 -29.73
C GLU A 146 4.58 -10.37 -28.81
N HIS A 147 4.45 -11.58 -28.30
CA HIS A 147 3.36 -11.93 -27.38
C HIS A 147 3.60 -11.33 -25.99
N GLN A 148 4.85 -11.28 -25.54
CA GLN A 148 5.20 -10.84 -24.19
C GLN A 148 4.96 -9.35 -23.99
N ASP A 149 5.29 -8.50 -24.97
CA ASP A 149 5.10 -7.06 -24.86
C ASP A 149 3.63 -6.65 -24.96
N ARG A 150 2.87 -7.30 -25.85
CA ARG A 150 1.40 -7.11 -25.93
C ARG A 150 0.72 -7.51 -24.64
N ASP A 151 1.00 -8.70 -24.13
CA ASP A 151 0.34 -9.22 -22.92
C ASP A 151 0.73 -8.38 -21.69
N ARG A 152 1.97 -7.88 -21.63
CA ARG A 152 2.40 -6.90 -20.63
C ARG A 152 1.64 -5.58 -20.74
N ALA A 153 1.47 -5.04 -21.95
CA ALA A 153 0.73 -3.79 -22.15
C ALA A 153 -0.76 -3.95 -21.75
N LEU A 154 -1.39 -5.08 -22.08
CA LEU A 154 -2.77 -5.39 -21.67
C LEU A 154 -2.91 -5.49 -20.15
N ALA A 155 -1.98 -6.19 -19.48
CA ALA A 155 -1.96 -6.25 -18.01
C ALA A 155 -1.76 -4.85 -17.38
N CYS A 156 -0.90 -4.02 -17.99
CA CYS A 156 -0.68 -2.66 -17.54
C CYS A 156 -1.89 -1.74 -17.74
N PHE A 157 -2.68 -1.92 -18.80
CA PHE A 157 -3.95 -1.20 -18.96
C PHE A 157 -4.91 -1.50 -17.81
N ASP A 158 -5.06 -2.76 -17.44
CA ASP A 158 -5.95 -3.12 -16.32
C ASP A 158 -5.41 -2.63 -14.97
N TYR A 159 -4.10 -2.76 -14.72
CA TYR A 159 -3.47 -2.22 -13.51
C TYR A 159 -3.66 -0.71 -13.36
N LEU A 160 -3.42 0.06 -14.44
CA LEU A 160 -3.61 1.52 -14.43
C LEU A 160 -5.08 1.89 -14.26
N ARG A 161 -6.01 1.18 -14.91
CA ARG A 161 -7.45 1.39 -14.70
C ARG A 161 -7.83 1.22 -13.23
N GLN A 162 -7.40 0.12 -12.60
CA GLN A 162 -7.67 -0.14 -11.18
C GLN A 162 -7.04 0.95 -10.29
N SER A 163 -5.81 1.35 -10.58
CA SER A 163 -5.09 2.35 -9.82
C SER A 163 -5.73 3.74 -9.91
N LEU A 164 -6.18 4.16 -11.11
CA LEU A 164 -6.86 5.43 -11.31
C LEU A 164 -8.20 5.46 -10.57
N LEU A 165 -8.97 4.37 -10.62
CA LEU A 165 -10.22 4.24 -9.85
C LEU A 165 -9.97 4.22 -8.33
N CYS A 166 -8.85 3.65 -7.88
CA CYS A 166 -8.48 3.64 -6.47
C CYS A 166 -8.14 5.04 -5.94
N HIS A 167 -7.55 5.90 -6.77
CA HIS A 167 -7.20 7.27 -6.38
C HIS A 167 -8.30 8.30 -6.68
N ALA A 168 -9.25 7.99 -7.57
CA ALA A 168 -10.47 8.75 -7.84
C ALA A 168 -10.28 10.27 -7.79
N ASP A 169 -9.42 10.81 -8.66
CA ASP A 169 -9.19 12.26 -8.76
C ASP A 169 -10.52 12.98 -9.02
N ALA A 170 -10.95 13.79 -8.04
CA ALA A 170 -12.24 14.47 -8.05
C ALA A 170 -12.16 15.87 -8.71
N THR A 171 -11.04 16.21 -9.34
CA THR A 171 -10.89 17.47 -10.07
C THR A 171 -11.90 17.54 -11.21
N ILE A 172 -12.71 18.60 -11.24
CA ILE A 172 -13.65 18.85 -12.33
C ILE A 172 -12.94 19.68 -13.40
N GLU A 173 -12.78 19.11 -14.58
CA GLU A 173 -12.09 19.74 -15.69
C GLU A 173 -13.07 20.52 -16.57
N ALA A 174 -12.73 21.76 -16.90
CA ALA A 174 -13.55 22.59 -17.78
C ALA A 174 -13.34 22.19 -19.25
N ASP A 175 -14.41 22.26 -20.03
CA ASP A 175 -14.33 22.22 -21.48
C ASP A 175 -13.79 23.55 -22.00
N GLY A 176 -12.66 23.51 -22.72
CA GLY A 176 -12.06 24.67 -23.41
C GLY A 176 -12.84 25.16 -24.63
N GLY A 177 -14.11 24.77 -24.78
CA GLY A 177 -14.99 25.10 -25.90
C GLY A 177 -14.93 24.11 -27.06
N THR A 178 -14.37 22.91 -26.84
CA THR A 178 -14.18 21.86 -27.85
C THR A 178 -15.14 20.67 -27.67
N GLY A 179 -15.92 20.64 -26.60
CA GLY A 179 -16.73 19.48 -26.20
C GLY A 179 -15.94 18.41 -25.46
N VAL A 180 -14.64 18.62 -25.23
CA VAL A 180 -13.72 17.71 -24.52
C VAL A 180 -12.98 18.53 -23.46
N ALA A 181 -12.94 18.02 -22.23
CA ALA A 181 -12.14 18.60 -21.17
C ALA A 181 -10.65 18.58 -21.56
N GLU A 182 -9.95 19.70 -21.41
CA GLU A 182 -8.56 19.85 -21.87
C GLU A 182 -7.57 19.06 -21.01
N GLY A 183 -7.92 18.76 -19.76
CA GLY A 183 -7.05 18.03 -18.83
C GLY A 183 -5.91 18.85 -18.22
N MET A 184 -5.82 20.15 -18.55
CA MET A 184 -4.71 21.04 -18.15
C MET A 184 -5.06 21.94 -16.97
N GLY A 185 -4.06 22.63 -16.43
CA GLY A 185 -4.18 23.62 -15.36
C GLY A 185 -3.73 23.14 -13.98
N GLU A 186 -3.97 23.98 -12.97
CA GLU A 186 -3.51 23.73 -11.60
C GLU A 186 -4.17 22.46 -11.00
N ARG A 187 -3.35 21.67 -10.30
CA ARG A 187 -3.72 20.48 -9.53
C ARG A 187 -3.08 20.55 -8.15
N GLN A 188 -3.77 20.03 -7.14
CA GLN A 188 -3.20 19.79 -5.82
C GLN A 188 -2.82 18.31 -5.72
N CYS A 189 -1.52 18.03 -5.75
CA CYS A 189 -0.97 16.68 -5.77
C CYS A 189 -0.26 16.36 -4.46
N ARG A 190 -0.10 15.08 -4.15
CA ARG A 190 0.87 14.64 -3.14
C ARG A 190 2.28 14.86 -3.66
N ASP A 191 3.24 15.12 -2.78
CA ASP A 191 4.63 15.32 -3.18
C ASP A 191 5.34 13.99 -3.41
N TRP A 192 5.34 13.56 -4.67
CA TRP A 192 5.98 12.31 -5.09
C TRP A 192 7.47 12.22 -4.75
N ARG A 193 8.16 13.36 -4.56
CA ARG A 193 9.60 13.40 -4.28
C ARG A 193 9.94 12.68 -2.98
N ILE A 194 9.03 12.69 -2.01
CA ILE A 194 9.19 11.95 -0.75
C ILE A 194 9.41 10.46 -1.03
N LEU A 195 8.60 9.86 -1.91
CA LEU A 195 8.76 8.45 -2.29
C LEU A 195 10.01 8.21 -3.14
N TYR A 196 10.39 9.16 -3.98
CA TYR A 196 11.60 9.05 -4.80
C TYR A 196 12.87 9.10 -3.96
N GLU A 197 12.95 10.03 -3.02
CA GLU A 197 14.07 10.16 -2.09
C GLU A 197 14.16 8.95 -1.16
N ALA A 198 13.02 8.50 -0.61
CA ALA A 198 12.97 7.29 0.20
C ALA A 198 13.44 6.05 -0.58
N SER A 199 12.94 5.87 -1.81
CA SER A 199 13.36 4.76 -2.68
C SER A 199 14.85 4.81 -2.99
N THR A 200 15.37 5.97 -3.37
CA THR A 200 16.79 6.17 -3.70
C THR A 200 17.70 5.85 -2.53
N ARG A 201 17.35 6.31 -1.33
CA ARG A 201 18.19 6.14 -0.12
C ARG A 201 18.09 4.73 0.46
N SER A 202 16.96 4.04 0.24
CA SER A 202 16.68 2.78 0.94
C SER A 202 17.69 1.66 0.71
N ASP A 203 18.41 1.68 -0.42
CA ASP A 203 19.47 0.70 -0.70
C ASP A 203 20.66 0.82 0.29
N ASP A 204 20.95 2.04 0.76
CA ASP A 204 22.00 2.33 1.74
C ASP A 204 21.46 2.37 3.18
N GLU A 205 20.26 2.92 3.36
CA GLU A 205 19.58 3.08 4.65
C GLU A 205 18.17 2.48 4.57
N PRO A 206 18.00 1.18 4.85
CA PRO A 206 16.71 0.52 4.74
C PRO A 206 15.64 1.17 5.62
N VAL A 207 14.43 1.26 5.07
CA VAL A 207 13.24 1.74 5.78
C VAL A 207 12.83 0.72 6.83
N LEU A 208 12.31 1.16 7.97
CA LEU A 208 11.76 0.30 9.01
C LEU A 208 10.24 0.16 8.89
N PRO A 209 9.61 -0.88 9.47
CA PRO A 209 8.17 -1.08 9.34
C PRO A 209 7.34 0.03 9.99
N ASP A 210 7.87 0.71 10.99
CA ASP A 210 7.21 1.83 11.66
C ASP A 210 7.29 3.12 10.84
N ASP A 211 8.19 3.20 9.86
CA ASP A 211 8.27 4.32 8.92
C ASP A 211 7.25 4.17 7.77
N LEU A 212 6.42 3.12 7.75
CA LEU A 212 5.44 2.85 6.68
C LEU A 212 3.98 2.95 7.16
N ARG A 213 3.74 3.42 8.37
CA ARG A 213 2.49 3.25 9.13
C ARG A 213 1.83 4.53 9.62
#